data_AF-A0A7L2DLF5-F1
#
_entry.id   AF-A0A7L2DLF5-F1
#
_cell.length_a   1.000
_cell.length_b   1.000
_cell.length_c   1.000
_cell.angle_alpha   90.00
_cell.angle_beta   90.00
_cell.angle_gamma   90.00
#
_symmetry.space_group_name_H-M   'P 1'
#
loop_
_entity.id
_entity.type
_entity.pdbx_description
1 polymer ?
#
loop_
_entity_poly.entity_id
_entity_poly.type
_entity_poly.pdbx_seq_one_letter_code
_entity_poly.pdbx_strand_id
1 'polypeptide(L)'
;PEEFAYGEEDLVLQAAGWGGPDSAPSRFDRVLLAGWNDRMERGLFRYRLGPLPTRVLPGALRLVAQLNEQRSAERRPPQPNFTRLRPAELLFRLRRTGGPGPPPEPLLVAINASPLERGHVLLLPEPARRLPQVLTAPALRGALEAALLSAHPGFRVGFNGLGGGASVNHLHLHGLYLDRPLPLHLGAAGLACNVLATRGDPPAGPGTGAGRGLRVLLWARRPLFGPKAGEPFAVALCELAGLLPLPTEPLYRDITEAQALSAIRQHLLPEPELLQLGGELARLLEN
;
A
#
# COMPACT_ATOMS: atom_id res chain seq x y z
N PRO A 1 -0.23 -21.18 9.75
CA PRO A 1 -1.12 -20.85 8.62
C PRO A 1 -0.75 -21.74 7.43
N GLU A 2 -1.70 -21.96 6.51
CA GLU A 2 -1.47 -22.72 5.28
C GLU A 2 -0.47 -22.03 4.35
N GLU A 3 0.09 -22.76 3.39
CA GLU A 3 1.00 -22.20 2.39
C GLU A 3 0.26 -21.88 1.09
N PHE A 4 0.48 -20.68 0.56
CA PHE A 4 0.15 -20.30 -0.80
C PHE A 4 1.43 -20.38 -1.64
N ALA A 5 1.62 -21.52 -2.30
CA ALA A 5 2.68 -21.69 -3.29
C ALA A 5 2.30 -21.00 -4.61
N TYR A 6 3.28 -20.37 -5.27
CA TYR A 6 3.12 -19.79 -6.61
C TYR A 6 4.39 -19.90 -7.45
N GLY A 7 4.21 -20.10 -8.76
CA GLY A 7 5.27 -20.08 -9.77
C GLY A 7 5.24 -18.83 -10.65
N GLU A 8 6.01 -18.84 -11.75
CA GLU A 8 5.99 -17.75 -12.73
C GLU A 8 4.67 -17.69 -13.50
N GLU A 9 4.05 -18.85 -13.71
CA GLU A 9 2.76 -19.04 -14.37
C GLU A 9 1.58 -18.38 -13.62
N ASP A 10 1.72 -18.17 -12.31
CA ASP A 10 0.72 -17.50 -11.49
C ASP A 10 0.83 -15.96 -11.58
N LEU A 11 1.93 -15.42 -12.11
CA LEU A 11 2.14 -13.98 -12.22
C LEU A 11 1.31 -13.42 -13.38
N VAL A 12 0.37 -12.54 -13.04
CA VAL A 12 -0.47 -11.85 -14.02
C VAL A 12 0.35 -10.71 -14.61
N LEU A 13 0.99 -10.90 -15.77
CA LEU A 13 1.80 -9.83 -16.39
C LEU A 13 0.93 -8.77 -17.08
N GLN A 14 -0.20 -9.19 -17.66
CA GLN A 14 -1.19 -8.32 -18.27
C GLN A 14 -2.52 -8.47 -17.54
N ALA A 15 -3.00 -7.39 -16.93
CA ALA A 15 -4.27 -7.39 -16.20
C ALA A 15 -5.34 -6.62 -16.98
N ALA A 16 -6.60 -7.07 -16.86
CA ALA A 16 -7.74 -6.38 -17.43
C ALA A 16 -7.92 -4.97 -16.82
N GLY A 17 -8.48 -4.05 -17.63
CA GLY A 17 -8.85 -2.72 -17.16
C GLY A 17 -10.01 -2.75 -16.15
N TRP A 18 -10.28 -1.60 -15.54
CA TRP A 18 -11.47 -1.42 -14.70
C TRP A 18 -12.74 -1.71 -15.48
N GLY A 19 -13.58 -2.63 -15.00
CA GLY A 19 -14.87 -2.98 -15.63
C GLY A 19 -14.77 -3.75 -16.96
N GLY A 20 -13.61 -4.33 -17.28
CA GLY A 20 -13.46 -5.15 -18.48
C GLY A 20 -14.24 -6.48 -18.39
N PRO A 21 -14.73 -7.02 -19.52
CA PRO A 21 -15.49 -8.28 -19.58
C PRO A 21 -14.70 -9.49 -19.05
N ASP A 22 -13.36 -9.45 -19.09
CA ASP A 22 -12.45 -10.51 -18.62
C ASP A 22 -11.85 -10.25 -17.22
N SER A 23 -12.46 -9.40 -16.39
CA SER A 23 -11.93 -8.99 -15.07
C SER A 23 -12.08 -10.04 -13.95
N ALA A 24 -11.88 -11.32 -14.26
CA ALA A 24 -11.96 -12.39 -13.28
C ALA A 24 -10.84 -12.27 -12.21
N PRO A 25 -11.15 -12.47 -10.91
CA PRO A 25 -10.13 -12.45 -9.86
C PRO A 25 -9.15 -13.60 -10.05
N SER A 26 -7.87 -13.38 -9.71
CA SER A 26 -6.87 -14.45 -9.73
C SER A 26 -7.08 -15.46 -8.58
N ARG A 27 -6.32 -16.56 -8.59
CA ARG A 27 -6.28 -17.49 -7.44
C ARG A 27 -5.87 -16.75 -6.16
N PHE A 28 -4.89 -15.85 -6.25
CA PHE A 28 -4.43 -15.03 -5.15
C PHE A 28 -5.54 -14.12 -4.61
N ASP A 29 -6.26 -13.42 -5.51
CA ASP A 29 -7.37 -12.53 -5.12
C ASP A 29 -8.47 -13.28 -4.36
N ARG A 30 -8.87 -14.46 -4.88
CA ARG A 30 -9.88 -15.31 -4.24
C ARG A 30 -9.45 -15.74 -2.84
N VAL A 31 -8.24 -16.26 -2.69
CA VAL A 31 -7.74 -16.77 -1.41
C VAL A 31 -7.58 -15.64 -0.39
N LEU A 32 -7.01 -14.50 -0.80
CA LEU A 32 -6.80 -13.35 0.09
C LEU A 32 -8.14 -12.78 0.57
N LEU A 33 -9.06 -12.49 -0.35
CA LEU A 33 -10.35 -11.88 0.01
C LEU A 33 -11.24 -12.85 0.81
N ALA A 34 -11.25 -14.15 0.50
CA ALA A 34 -11.98 -15.14 1.28
C ALA A 34 -11.42 -15.24 2.70
N GLY A 35 -10.10 -15.33 2.84
CA GLY A 35 -9.44 -15.35 4.15
C GLY A 35 -9.73 -14.07 4.94
N TRP A 36 -9.62 -12.90 4.31
CA TRP A 36 -9.89 -11.63 4.96
C TRP A 36 -11.36 -11.52 5.43
N ASN A 37 -12.32 -11.91 4.58
CA ASN A 37 -13.75 -11.90 4.91
C ASN A 37 -14.08 -12.84 6.09
N ASP A 38 -13.56 -14.07 6.11
CA ASP A 38 -13.73 -15.01 7.23
C ASP A 38 -13.28 -14.40 8.57
N ARG A 39 -12.10 -13.75 8.59
CA ARG A 39 -11.60 -13.11 9.82
C ARG A 39 -12.46 -11.91 10.24
N MET A 40 -13.14 -11.25 9.30
CA MET A 40 -14.04 -10.13 9.58
C MET A 40 -15.33 -10.64 10.23
N GLU A 41 -15.88 -11.73 9.71
CA GLU A 41 -17.06 -12.40 10.27
C GLU A 41 -16.78 -12.95 11.67
N ARG A 42 -15.56 -13.44 11.91
CA ARG A 42 -15.10 -13.95 13.22
C ARG A 42 -14.73 -12.85 14.22
N GLY A 43 -14.87 -11.57 13.86
CA GLY A 43 -14.61 -10.45 14.77
C GLY A 43 -13.14 -10.30 15.18
N LEU A 44 -12.19 -10.69 14.33
CA LEU A 44 -10.76 -10.60 14.66
C LEU A 44 -10.18 -9.20 14.45
N PHE A 45 -10.93 -8.31 13.81
CA PHE A 45 -10.62 -6.90 13.63
C PHE A 45 -11.07 -6.07 14.83
N ARG A 46 -10.48 -4.89 15.03
CA ARG A 46 -10.87 -4.02 16.15
C ARG A 46 -12.25 -3.39 15.97
N TYR A 47 -12.66 -3.23 14.73
CA TYR A 47 -13.95 -2.68 14.37
C TYR A 47 -14.43 -3.38 13.11
N ARG A 48 -15.75 -3.38 12.91
CA ARG A 48 -16.35 -3.95 11.70
C ARG A 48 -16.27 -2.92 10.58
N LEU A 49 -15.61 -3.29 9.47
CA LEU A 49 -15.55 -2.41 8.31
C LEU A 49 -16.90 -2.44 7.58
N GLY A 50 -17.64 -1.33 7.66
CA GLY A 50 -18.86 -1.09 6.88
C GLY A 50 -18.57 -0.30 5.59
N PRO A 51 -19.62 0.09 4.84
CA PRO A 51 -19.49 1.02 3.73
C PRO A 51 -18.79 2.32 4.20
N LEU A 52 -17.77 2.75 3.47
CA LEU A 52 -17.02 3.95 3.79
C LEU A 52 -17.52 5.11 2.91
N PRO A 53 -18.16 6.15 3.49
CA PRO A 53 -18.56 7.34 2.72
C PRO A 53 -17.36 7.89 1.96
N THR A 54 -17.47 7.91 0.63
CA THR A 54 -16.36 8.22 -0.27
C THR A 54 -16.80 9.24 -1.30
N ARG A 55 -16.02 10.31 -1.48
CA ARG A 55 -16.27 11.35 -2.48
C ARG A 55 -14.99 11.75 -3.20
N VAL A 56 -15.12 12.21 -4.43
CA VAL A 56 -14.02 12.83 -5.17
C VAL A 56 -14.05 14.33 -4.86
N LEU A 57 -12.91 14.87 -4.41
CA LEU A 57 -12.78 16.30 -4.22
C LEU A 57 -12.78 17.01 -5.57
N PRO A 58 -13.51 18.13 -5.71
CA PRO A 58 -13.48 18.93 -6.93
C PRO A 58 -12.11 19.60 -7.04
N GLY A 59 -11.38 19.28 -8.11
CA GLY A 59 -10.07 19.86 -8.41
C GLY A 59 -9.36 19.08 -9.52
N ALA A 60 -8.18 19.56 -9.92
CA ALA A 60 -7.42 19.03 -11.04
C ALA A 60 -6.90 17.60 -10.77
N LEU A 61 -6.54 17.31 -9.53
CA LEU A 61 -5.99 16.01 -9.14
C LEU A 61 -7.06 15.00 -8.73
N ARG A 62 -8.32 15.43 -8.54
CA ARG A 62 -9.46 14.57 -8.21
C ARG A 62 -9.18 13.64 -7.01
N LEU A 63 -8.60 14.19 -5.94
CA LEU A 63 -8.29 13.42 -4.73
C LEU A 63 -9.53 12.73 -4.17
N VAL A 64 -9.35 11.55 -3.58
CA VAL A 64 -10.44 10.75 -3.03
C VAL A 64 -10.51 10.95 -1.52
N ALA A 65 -11.58 11.56 -1.01
CA ALA A 65 -11.84 11.64 0.42
C ALA A 65 -12.71 10.45 0.85
N GLN A 66 -12.33 9.80 1.95
CA GLN A 66 -13.03 8.65 2.52
C GLN A 66 -13.13 8.80 4.03
N LEU A 67 -14.33 8.72 4.59
CA LEU A 67 -14.55 8.83 6.03
C LEU A 67 -14.37 7.48 6.73
N ASN A 68 -13.58 7.47 7.82
CA ASN A 68 -13.46 6.31 8.71
C ASN A 68 -13.19 6.75 10.17
N GLU A 69 -14.26 7.12 10.87
CA GLU A 69 -14.20 7.59 12.26
C GLU A 69 -13.80 6.47 13.23
N GLN A 70 -14.35 5.27 13.04
CA GLN A 70 -14.07 4.11 13.89
C GLN A 70 -12.59 3.75 13.90
N ARG A 71 -11.91 3.81 12.74
CA ARG A 71 -10.46 3.56 12.69
C ARG A 71 -9.67 4.53 13.56
N SER A 72 -10.12 5.78 13.65
CA SER A 72 -9.45 6.81 14.42
C SER A 72 -9.72 6.64 15.92
N ALA A 73 -10.96 6.33 16.30
CA ALA A 73 -11.36 6.06 17.68
C ALA A 73 -10.73 4.78 18.24
N GLU A 74 -10.68 3.71 17.45
CA GLU A 74 -10.17 2.38 17.83
C GLU A 74 -8.65 2.22 17.60
N ARG A 75 -7.97 3.34 17.33
CA ARG A 75 -6.53 3.36 17.07
C ARG A 75 -5.77 3.20 18.39
N ARG A 76 -5.27 1.99 18.65
CA ARG A 76 -4.38 1.74 19.79
C ARG A 76 -2.97 2.34 19.59
N PRO A 77 -2.20 2.53 20.68
CA PRO A 77 -0.75 2.76 20.61
C PRO A 77 -0.06 1.60 19.88
N PRO A 78 0.85 1.87 18.92
CA PRO A 78 1.50 0.81 18.16
C PRO A 78 2.16 -0.23 19.08
N GLN A 79 1.88 -1.51 18.84
CA GLN A 79 2.66 -2.57 19.49
C GLN A 79 4.05 -2.59 18.86
N PRO A 80 5.09 -2.87 19.66
CA PRO A 80 6.48 -2.67 19.21
C PRO A 80 6.92 -3.64 18.12
N ASN A 81 6.23 -4.78 17.91
CA ASN A 81 6.61 -5.78 16.92
C ASN A 81 5.46 -6.74 16.57
N PHE A 82 5.62 -7.45 15.45
CA PHE A 82 4.68 -8.45 14.94
C PHE A 82 4.95 -9.89 15.42
N THR A 83 5.89 -10.11 16.35
CA THR A 83 6.19 -11.48 16.85
C THR A 83 5.06 -12.07 17.70
N ARG A 84 4.12 -11.22 18.14
CA ARG A 84 2.95 -11.60 18.95
C ARG A 84 1.65 -11.62 18.16
N LEU A 85 1.70 -11.66 16.82
CA LEU A 85 0.51 -11.86 16.01
C LEU A 85 -0.20 -13.14 16.42
N ARG A 86 -1.52 -13.07 16.62
CA ARG A 86 -2.30 -14.24 16.98
C ARG A 86 -2.34 -15.16 15.76
N PRO A 87 -2.21 -16.49 15.92
CA PRO A 87 -2.31 -17.42 14.79
C PRO A 87 -3.59 -17.26 13.96
N ALA A 88 -4.70 -16.86 14.60
CA ALA A 88 -5.97 -16.60 13.93
C ALA A 88 -5.97 -15.36 13.00
N GLU A 89 -5.04 -14.42 13.20
CA GLU A 89 -4.88 -13.23 12.35
C GLU A 89 -4.11 -13.53 11.05
N LEU A 90 -3.46 -14.70 10.97
CA LEU A 90 -2.71 -15.13 9.80
C LEU A 90 -3.66 -15.68 8.73
N LEU A 91 -3.43 -15.29 7.48
CA LEU A 91 -4.11 -15.82 6.31
C LEU A 91 -3.33 -17.03 5.80
N PHE A 92 -2.14 -16.81 5.23
CA PHE A 92 -1.29 -17.84 4.64
C PHE A 92 0.19 -17.41 4.66
N ARG A 93 1.08 -18.35 4.32
CA ARG A 93 2.48 -18.07 3.97
C ARG A 93 2.59 -18.00 2.45
N LEU A 94 3.01 -16.86 1.93
CA LEU A 94 3.21 -16.67 0.49
C LEU A 94 4.61 -17.15 0.12
N ARG A 95 4.70 -18.23 -0.67
CA ARG A 95 5.97 -18.90 -1.00
C ARG A 95 6.13 -19.02 -2.51
N ARG A 96 7.22 -18.44 -3.03
CA ARG A 96 7.63 -18.66 -4.42
C ARG A 96 8.18 -20.08 -4.56
N THR A 97 7.74 -20.78 -5.60
CA THR A 97 8.22 -22.10 -6.00
C THR A 97 8.83 -22.03 -7.40
N GLY A 98 9.93 -22.75 -7.61
CA GLY A 98 10.65 -22.73 -8.88
C GLY A 98 11.57 -21.51 -9.08
N GLY A 99 12.63 -21.71 -9.87
CA GLY A 99 13.68 -20.74 -10.15
C GLY A 99 15.10 -21.26 -9.83
N PRO A 100 16.16 -20.65 -10.38
CA PRO A 100 17.53 -21.02 -10.05
C PRO A 100 17.91 -20.57 -8.64
N GLY A 101 18.41 -21.50 -7.82
CA GLY A 101 18.87 -21.25 -6.45
C GLY A 101 17.89 -21.66 -5.34
N PRO A 102 18.25 -21.48 -4.07
CA PRO A 102 17.35 -21.74 -2.95
C PRO A 102 16.15 -20.80 -3.00
N PRO A 103 14.93 -21.29 -2.71
CA PRO A 103 13.75 -20.44 -2.72
C PRO A 103 13.88 -19.33 -1.67
N PRO A 104 13.39 -18.11 -1.95
CA PRO A 104 13.37 -17.05 -0.96
C PRO A 104 12.51 -17.43 0.23
N GLU A 105 12.82 -16.86 1.40
CA GLU A 105 11.99 -16.99 2.59
C GLU A 105 10.56 -16.48 2.31
N PRO A 106 9.52 -17.18 2.77
CA PRO A 106 8.14 -16.81 2.49
C PRO A 106 7.73 -15.55 3.25
N LEU A 107 6.81 -14.79 2.67
CA LEU A 107 6.13 -13.71 3.39
C LEU A 107 4.98 -14.29 4.22
N LEU A 108 4.88 -13.91 5.49
CA LEU A 108 3.64 -14.16 6.22
C LEU A 108 2.61 -13.10 5.85
N VAL A 109 1.40 -13.53 5.47
CA VAL A 109 0.27 -12.66 5.18
C VAL A 109 -0.69 -12.69 6.36
N ALA A 110 -0.98 -11.52 6.93
CA ALA A 110 -1.86 -11.36 8.09
C ALA A 110 -2.89 -10.26 7.85
N ILE A 111 -4.04 -10.29 8.53
CA ILE A 111 -4.96 -9.14 8.49
C ILE A 111 -4.29 -7.91 9.10
N ASN A 112 -4.59 -6.73 8.56
CA ASN A 112 -4.43 -5.52 9.36
C ASN A 112 -5.67 -5.37 10.25
N ALA A 113 -5.52 -5.62 11.55
CA ALA A 113 -6.62 -5.54 12.52
C ALA A 113 -7.24 -4.13 12.65
N SER A 114 -6.63 -3.10 12.07
CA SER A 114 -7.19 -1.76 11.86
C SER A 114 -7.19 -1.43 10.37
N PRO A 115 -8.12 -2.02 9.59
CA PRO A 115 -8.08 -1.98 8.15
C PRO A 115 -8.32 -0.54 7.67
N LEU A 116 -8.09 -0.30 6.38
CA LEU A 116 -8.41 0.96 5.71
C LEU A 116 -9.54 0.66 4.74
N GLU A 117 -9.32 -0.41 3.97
CA GLU A 117 -10.23 -0.94 2.98
C GLU A 117 -10.37 -2.45 3.10
N ARG A 118 -11.32 -2.99 2.34
CA ARG A 118 -11.47 -4.44 2.18
C ARG A 118 -10.17 -5.07 1.67
N GLY A 119 -9.82 -6.22 2.24
CA GLY A 119 -8.58 -6.92 1.91
C GLY A 119 -7.32 -6.23 2.44
N HIS A 120 -7.42 -5.26 3.36
CA HIS A 120 -6.22 -4.67 3.98
C HIS A 120 -5.48 -5.71 4.84
N VAL A 121 -4.33 -6.14 4.34
CA VAL A 121 -3.42 -7.13 4.92
C VAL A 121 -2.03 -6.54 5.16
N LEU A 122 -1.24 -7.24 5.97
CA LEU A 122 0.19 -7.02 6.17
C LEU A 122 0.97 -8.15 5.50
N LEU A 123 2.01 -7.80 4.75
CA LEU A 123 3.04 -8.71 4.25
C LEU A 123 4.26 -8.58 5.16
N LEU A 124 4.66 -9.69 5.80
CA LEU A 124 5.66 -9.70 6.87
C LEU A 124 6.84 -10.58 6.46
N PRO A 125 7.96 -9.99 6.03
CA PRO A 125 9.19 -10.72 5.79
C PRO A 125 9.80 -11.16 7.13
N GLU A 126 9.89 -12.48 7.34
CA GLU A 126 10.62 -13.09 8.47
C GLU A 126 10.38 -12.42 9.85
N PRO A 127 9.13 -12.32 10.34
CA PRO A 127 8.84 -11.52 11.53
C PRO A 127 9.56 -12.00 12.80
N ALA A 128 10.01 -13.25 12.84
CA ALA A 128 10.85 -13.79 13.92
C ALA A 128 12.20 -13.05 14.05
N ARG A 129 12.75 -12.54 12.94
CA ARG A 129 14.03 -11.82 12.90
C ARG A 129 13.95 -10.38 13.40
N ARG A 130 12.73 -9.84 13.58
CA ARG A 130 12.51 -8.46 14.08
C ARG A 130 13.29 -7.41 13.28
N LEU A 131 13.33 -7.58 11.96
CA LEU A 131 14.02 -6.65 11.07
C LEU A 131 13.44 -5.23 11.29
N PRO A 132 14.28 -4.18 11.32
CA PRO A 132 13.78 -2.81 11.43
C PRO A 132 12.92 -2.46 10.21
N GLN A 133 12.07 -1.44 10.31
CA GLN A 133 11.21 -0.97 9.20
C GLN A 133 12.05 -0.23 8.14
N VAL A 134 12.91 -0.99 7.47
CA VAL A 134 13.83 -0.59 6.40
C VAL A 134 13.58 -1.55 5.24
N LEU A 135 13.29 -1.00 4.07
CA LEU A 135 12.98 -1.80 2.89
C LEU A 135 14.22 -2.58 2.44
N THR A 136 14.07 -3.89 2.28
CA THR A 136 15.13 -4.78 1.78
C THR A 136 14.79 -5.28 0.37
N ALA A 137 15.81 -5.67 -0.41
CA ALA A 137 15.58 -6.21 -1.75
C ALA A 137 14.66 -7.45 -1.76
N PRO A 138 14.79 -8.43 -0.84
CA PRO A 138 13.84 -9.56 -0.75
C PRO A 138 12.42 -9.11 -0.44
N ALA A 139 12.24 -8.15 0.47
CA ALA A 139 10.92 -7.64 0.84
C ALA A 139 10.25 -6.87 -0.32
N LEU A 140 11.03 -6.06 -1.05
CA LEU A 140 10.55 -5.38 -2.25
C LEU A 140 10.16 -6.38 -3.33
N ARG A 141 11.01 -7.37 -3.64
CA ARG A 141 10.69 -8.43 -4.60
C ARG A 141 9.39 -9.14 -4.23
N GLY A 142 9.27 -9.60 -2.99
CA GLY A 142 8.05 -10.28 -2.52
C GLY A 142 6.80 -9.41 -2.62
N ALA A 143 6.91 -8.10 -2.37
CA ALA A 143 5.81 -7.16 -2.56
C ALA A 143 5.41 -6.95 -4.03
N LEU A 144 6.39 -6.85 -4.94
CA LEU A 144 6.12 -6.75 -6.37
C LEU A 144 5.48 -8.02 -6.90
N GLU A 145 5.94 -9.19 -6.47
CA GLU A 145 5.36 -10.48 -6.82
C GLU A 145 3.93 -10.62 -6.27
N ALA A 146 3.68 -10.23 -5.01
CA ALA A 146 2.32 -10.17 -4.47
C ALA A 146 1.40 -9.24 -5.29
N ALA A 147 1.90 -8.09 -5.74
CA ALA A 147 1.15 -7.20 -6.63
C ALA A 147 0.87 -7.84 -8.01
N LEU A 148 1.82 -8.62 -8.53
CA LEU A 148 1.70 -9.33 -9.81
C LEU A 148 0.78 -10.56 -9.73
N LEU A 149 0.65 -11.18 -8.57
CA LEU A 149 -0.29 -12.30 -8.36
C LEU A 149 -1.75 -11.87 -8.42
N SER A 150 -2.06 -10.60 -8.16
CA SER A 150 -3.41 -10.05 -8.30
C SER A 150 -3.72 -9.72 -9.76
N ALA A 151 -4.90 -10.17 -10.22
CA ALA A 151 -5.51 -9.71 -11.47
C ALA A 151 -6.34 -8.43 -11.26
N HIS A 152 -6.71 -8.12 -10.01
CA HIS A 152 -7.53 -6.97 -9.70
C HIS A 152 -6.78 -5.64 -9.93
N PRO A 153 -7.31 -4.70 -10.75
CA PRO A 153 -6.64 -3.43 -11.08
C PRO A 153 -6.53 -2.49 -9.87
N GLY A 154 -7.35 -2.72 -8.85
CA GLY A 154 -7.37 -1.99 -7.60
C GLY A 154 -6.49 -2.56 -6.49
N PHE A 155 -5.85 -3.73 -6.66
CA PHE A 155 -4.95 -4.25 -5.63
C PHE A 155 -3.64 -3.45 -5.60
N ARG A 156 -3.21 -3.09 -4.39
CA ARG A 156 -2.06 -2.24 -4.13
C ARG A 156 -1.18 -2.88 -3.07
N VAL A 157 0.13 -2.78 -3.27
CA VAL A 157 1.12 -3.11 -2.24
C VAL A 157 1.93 -1.88 -1.89
N GLY A 158 2.14 -1.66 -0.60
CA GLY A 158 2.61 -0.40 -0.05
C GLY A 158 3.64 -0.55 1.05
N PHE A 159 4.64 0.33 1.09
CA PHE A 159 5.60 0.43 2.19
C PHE A 159 5.64 1.86 2.72
N ASN A 160 5.65 1.99 4.05
CA ASN A 160 5.97 3.23 4.75
C ASN A 160 7.29 3.01 5.49
N GLY A 161 8.31 3.84 5.28
CA GLY A 161 9.47 3.89 6.19
C GLY A 161 9.09 4.44 7.57
N LEU A 162 9.98 4.34 8.56
CA LEU A 162 9.77 4.96 9.88
C LEU A 162 9.47 6.46 9.80
N GLY A 163 10.32 7.21 9.10
CA GLY A 163 10.08 8.63 8.81
C GLY A 163 9.00 8.87 7.74
N GLY A 164 8.50 7.81 7.09
CA GLY A 164 7.46 7.85 6.06
C GLY A 164 6.05 7.57 6.60
N GLY A 165 5.86 7.64 7.92
CA GLY A 165 4.55 7.48 8.55
C GLY A 165 4.22 6.06 9.01
N ALA A 166 5.19 5.14 9.03
CA ALA A 166 5.00 3.83 9.67
C ALA A 166 4.80 3.98 11.17
N SER A 167 3.81 3.29 11.72
CA SER A 167 3.55 3.30 13.16
C SER A 167 4.35 2.24 13.94
N VAL A 168 4.95 1.26 13.25
CA VAL A 168 5.66 0.14 13.89
C VAL A 168 7.07 0.02 13.30
N ASN A 169 8.08 -0.10 14.17
CA ASN A 169 9.45 -0.37 13.77
C ASN A 169 9.71 -1.88 13.66
N HIS A 170 9.08 -2.51 12.68
CA HIS A 170 9.28 -3.91 12.36
C HIS A 170 8.89 -4.11 10.91
N LEU A 171 9.79 -4.60 10.06
CA LEU A 171 9.59 -4.71 8.61
C LEU A 171 8.23 -5.31 8.24
N HIS A 172 7.39 -4.49 7.62
CA HIS A 172 6.09 -4.87 7.09
C HIS A 172 5.75 -4.01 5.87
N LEU A 173 4.98 -4.61 4.97
CA LEU A 173 4.33 -3.95 3.85
C LEU A 173 2.83 -4.13 3.99
N HIS A 174 2.06 -3.28 3.31
CA HIS A 174 0.61 -3.28 3.29
C HIS A 174 0.12 -3.83 1.95
N GLY A 175 -0.94 -4.62 1.96
CA GLY A 175 -1.72 -4.94 0.76
C GLY A 175 -3.16 -4.48 0.97
N LEU A 176 -3.83 -3.92 -0.03
CA LEU A 176 -5.27 -3.61 0.03
C LEU A 176 -5.91 -3.50 -1.36
N TYR A 177 -7.24 -3.60 -1.41
CA TYR A 177 -8.02 -3.41 -2.64
C TYR A 177 -8.74 -2.07 -2.57
N LEU A 178 -8.70 -1.35 -3.69
CA LEU A 178 -9.52 -0.17 -3.92
C LEU A 178 -10.51 -0.49 -5.04
N ASP A 179 -11.75 -0.01 -4.94
CA ASP A 179 -12.75 -0.20 -5.99
C ASP A 179 -12.74 0.94 -7.03
N ARG A 180 -11.66 1.73 -7.05
CA ARG A 180 -11.49 2.84 -7.97
C ARG A 180 -10.04 3.14 -8.31
N PRO A 181 -9.77 3.71 -9.50
CA PRO A 181 -8.45 4.24 -9.81
C PRO A 181 -8.10 5.39 -8.85
N LEU A 182 -6.84 5.47 -8.50
CA LEU A 182 -6.28 6.64 -7.84
C LEU A 182 -5.67 7.59 -8.86
N PRO A 183 -5.76 8.91 -8.67
CA PRO A 183 -5.07 9.89 -9.48
C PRO A 183 -3.57 9.83 -9.17
N LEU A 184 -2.83 9.05 -9.96
CA LEU A 184 -1.39 8.85 -9.77
C LEU A 184 -0.62 9.93 -10.53
N HIS A 185 -0.45 11.10 -9.90
CA HIS A 185 0.57 12.07 -10.25
C HIS A 185 1.48 12.24 -9.02
N LEU A 186 2.79 12.39 -9.25
CA LEU A 186 3.90 12.53 -8.29
C LEU A 186 4.79 11.27 -8.11
N GLY A 187 6.07 11.47 -8.39
CA GLY A 187 7.27 10.65 -8.11
C GLY A 187 8.48 11.61 -8.20
N ALA A 188 9.73 11.30 -7.86
CA ALA A 188 10.34 10.20 -7.13
C ALA A 188 11.67 10.70 -6.56
N ALA A 189 12.08 10.25 -5.35
CA ALA A 189 13.42 10.52 -4.83
C ALA A 189 13.67 9.75 -3.50
N GLY A 190 14.88 9.30 -3.24
CA GLY A 190 15.25 8.44 -2.11
C GLY A 190 15.48 9.13 -0.76
N LEU A 191 14.45 9.74 -0.17
CA LEU A 191 14.43 10.19 1.24
C LEU A 191 13.12 9.74 1.90
N ALA A 192 13.19 9.28 3.16
CA ALA A 192 12.06 8.72 3.94
C ALA A 192 10.90 8.17 3.09
N CYS A 193 11.12 7.07 2.38
CA CYS A 193 10.25 6.78 1.25
C CYS A 193 8.90 6.16 1.60
N ASN A 194 7.90 6.51 0.80
CA ASN A 194 6.69 5.73 0.61
C ASN A 194 6.83 5.01 -0.74
N VAL A 195 6.60 3.69 -0.78
CA VAL A 195 6.60 2.91 -2.03
C VAL A 195 5.20 2.38 -2.29
N LEU A 196 4.65 2.64 -3.47
CA LEU A 196 3.40 2.04 -3.95
C LEU A 196 3.66 1.24 -5.21
N ALA A 197 3.32 -0.04 -5.19
CA ALA A 197 3.19 -0.87 -6.37
C ALA A 197 1.70 -0.95 -6.77
N THR A 198 1.41 -0.66 -8.04
CA THR A 198 0.05 -0.61 -8.59
C THR A 198 0.01 -1.02 -10.05
N ARG A 199 -1.11 -1.53 -10.54
CA ARG A 199 -1.36 -1.62 -11.98
C ARG A 199 -1.58 -0.24 -12.59
N GLY A 200 -1.14 -0.05 -13.83
CA GLY A 200 -1.42 1.17 -14.59
C GLY A 200 -0.73 1.22 -15.94
N ASP A 201 -1.04 2.27 -16.69
CA ASP A 201 -0.43 2.55 -17.98
C ASP A 201 1.05 2.97 -17.81
N PRO A 202 1.91 2.75 -18.82
CA PRO A 202 3.29 3.16 -18.73
C PRO A 202 3.40 4.69 -18.53
N PRO A 203 4.52 5.20 -17.98
CA PRO A 203 4.69 6.63 -17.70
C PRO A 203 4.47 7.56 -18.91
N ALA A 204 4.71 7.06 -20.13
CA ALA A 204 4.49 7.78 -21.38
C ALA A 204 3.01 7.91 -21.80
N GLY A 205 2.07 7.35 -21.03
CA GLY A 205 0.64 7.33 -21.33
C GLY A 205 0.18 6.03 -22.00
N PRO A 206 -1.13 5.87 -22.25
CA PRO A 206 -1.67 4.68 -22.91
C PRO A 206 -1.15 4.59 -24.35
N GLY A 207 -0.17 3.72 -24.60
CA GLY A 207 0.30 3.39 -25.95
C GLY A 207 -0.69 2.48 -26.68
N THR A 208 -0.73 2.54 -28.01
CA THR A 208 -1.67 1.80 -28.88
C THR A 208 -1.46 0.28 -28.94
N GLY A 209 -0.68 -0.32 -28.03
CA GLY A 209 -0.42 -1.77 -28.06
C GLY A 209 0.33 -2.38 -26.87
N ALA A 210 0.72 -1.63 -25.84
CA ALA A 210 1.36 -2.18 -24.65
C ALA A 210 0.31 -2.37 -23.54
N GLY A 211 0.05 -3.63 -23.14
CA GLY A 211 -0.84 -3.95 -22.02
C GLY A 211 -0.44 -3.26 -20.71
N ARG A 212 -1.39 -3.11 -19.78
CA ARG A 212 -1.16 -2.44 -18.49
C ARG A 212 -0.19 -3.26 -17.63
N GLY A 213 0.89 -2.62 -17.19
CA GLY A 213 1.95 -3.25 -16.41
C GLY A 213 1.88 -2.89 -14.92
N LEU A 214 2.97 -3.20 -14.21
CA LEU A 214 3.20 -2.76 -12.84
C LEU A 214 3.89 -1.39 -12.83
N ARG A 215 3.33 -0.43 -12.10
CA ARG A 215 3.93 0.86 -11.77
C ARG A 215 4.45 0.81 -10.34
N VAL A 216 5.70 1.21 -10.15
CA VAL A 216 6.30 1.41 -8.83
C VAL A 216 6.50 2.90 -8.67
N LEU A 217 5.82 3.47 -7.68
CA LEU A 217 5.95 4.87 -7.30
C LEU A 217 6.75 4.92 -6.01
N LEU A 218 7.78 5.77 -6.03
CA LEU A 218 8.59 6.10 -4.88
C LEU A 218 8.30 7.56 -4.55
N TRP A 219 7.97 7.91 -3.32
CA TRP A 219 7.90 9.31 -2.89
C TRP A 219 9.03 9.62 -1.94
N ALA A 220 9.77 10.66 -2.27
CA ALA A 220 10.71 11.31 -1.36
C ALA A 220 9.95 12.24 -0.43
N ARG A 221 10.29 12.22 0.85
CA ARG A 221 9.70 13.17 1.81
C ARG A 221 10.66 13.51 2.93
N ARG A 222 10.33 14.60 3.60
CA ARG A 222 10.91 14.95 4.90
C ARG A 222 10.49 13.88 5.92
N PRO A 223 11.43 13.36 6.73
CA PRO A 223 11.10 12.38 7.74
C PRO A 223 10.22 13.01 8.83
N LEU A 224 9.12 12.35 9.16
CA LEU A 224 8.24 12.72 10.26
C LEU A 224 8.46 11.77 11.44
N PHE A 225 8.84 12.31 12.59
CA PHE A 225 8.98 11.57 13.85
C PHE A 225 8.10 12.20 14.92
N GLY A 226 7.40 11.38 15.72
CA GLY A 226 6.56 11.86 16.82
C GLY A 226 5.08 12.09 16.44
N PRO A 227 4.27 12.61 17.40
CA PRO A 227 2.84 12.83 17.20
C PRO A 227 2.58 13.91 16.15
N LYS A 228 1.54 13.69 15.34
CA LYS A 228 1.09 14.59 14.26
C LYS A 228 0.43 15.83 14.85
N ALA A 229 1.24 16.83 15.25
CA ALA A 229 0.72 18.07 15.82
C ALA A 229 0.31 19.04 14.70
N GLY A 230 -0.96 19.45 14.69
CA GLY A 230 -1.45 20.55 13.84
C GLY A 230 -1.92 20.17 12.42
N GLU A 231 -1.76 18.91 11.98
CA GLU A 231 -2.23 18.47 10.67
C GLU A 231 -3.69 17.98 10.71
N PRO A 232 -4.52 18.31 9.70
CA PRO A 232 -5.94 17.89 9.67
C PRO A 232 -6.08 16.37 9.52
N PHE A 233 -5.11 15.72 8.88
CA PHE A 233 -5.06 14.27 8.71
C PHE A 233 -3.61 13.80 8.56
N ALA A 234 -3.43 12.50 8.66
CA ALA A 234 -2.15 11.82 8.60
C ALA A 234 -1.61 11.70 7.18
N VAL A 235 -0.50 12.34 6.80
CA VAL A 235 0.12 12.10 5.47
C VAL A 235 1.09 10.91 5.49
N ALA A 236 0.71 9.83 4.82
CA ALA A 236 1.48 8.62 4.56
C ALA A 236 1.21 8.13 3.13
N LEU A 237 1.37 6.82 2.86
CA LEU A 237 1.23 6.27 1.52
C LEU A 237 -0.11 6.55 0.83
N CYS A 238 -1.23 6.41 1.55
CA CYS A 238 -2.56 6.56 0.93
C CYS A 238 -2.76 7.99 0.45
N GLU A 239 -2.40 8.96 1.29
CA GLU A 239 -2.59 10.38 1.04
C GLU A 239 -1.72 10.86 -0.10
N LEU A 240 -0.46 10.38 -0.15
CA LEU A 240 0.45 10.63 -1.27
C LEU A 240 -0.06 10.01 -2.58
N ALA A 241 -0.74 8.87 -2.51
CA ALA A 241 -1.35 8.22 -3.67
C ALA A 241 -2.71 8.84 -4.06
N GLY A 242 -3.21 9.83 -3.33
CA GLY A 242 -4.45 10.54 -3.61
C GLY A 242 -5.71 9.96 -2.96
N LEU A 243 -5.56 9.05 -1.99
CA LEU A 243 -6.63 8.61 -1.09
C LEU A 243 -6.47 9.26 0.28
N LEU A 244 -7.47 9.98 0.76
CA LEU A 244 -7.50 10.70 2.03
C LEU A 244 -8.46 9.98 2.99
N PRO A 245 -7.97 9.12 3.89
CA PRO A 245 -8.74 8.55 4.98
C PRO A 245 -8.91 9.62 6.08
N LEU A 246 -10.11 10.17 6.19
CA LEU A 246 -10.43 11.28 7.07
C LEU A 246 -11.05 10.77 8.37
N PRO A 247 -10.62 11.32 9.53
CA PRO A 247 -10.98 10.80 10.85
C PRO A 247 -12.36 11.26 11.35
N THR A 248 -12.96 12.30 10.76
CA THR A 248 -14.18 12.93 11.28
C THR A 248 -15.10 13.42 10.16
N GLU A 249 -16.40 13.34 10.38
CA GLU A 249 -17.43 13.81 9.43
C GLU A 249 -17.27 15.31 9.06
N PRO A 250 -17.04 16.25 10.00
CA PRO A 250 -16.87 17.66 9.63
C PRO A 250 -15.70 17.89 8.67
N LEU A 251 -14.55 17.25 8.91
CA LEU A 251 -13.41 17.35 8.01
C LEU A 251 -13.70 16.69 6.66
N TYR A 252 -14.36 15.53 6.67
CA TYR A 252 -14.79 14.85 5.45
C TYR A 252 -15.71 15.71 4.58
N ARG A 253 -16.65 16.42 5.18
CA ARG A 253 -17.58 17.29 4.47
C ARG A 253 -16.87 18.54 3.92
N ASP A 254 -16.02 19.17 4.72
CA ASP A 254 -15.59 20.54 4.47
C ASP A 254 -14.21 20.64 3.78
N ILE A 255 -13.40 19.57 3.78
CA ILE A 255 -12.07 19.61 3.14
C ILE A 255 -12.16 19.83 1.63
N THR A 256 -11.33 20.74 1.14
CA THR A 256 -11.12 21.02 -0.29
C THR A 256 -9.86 20.34 -0.81
N GLU A 257 -9.77 20.14 -2.13
CA GLU A 257 -8.55 19.59 -2.74
C GLU A 257 -7.34 20.50 -2.48
N ALA A 258 -7.52 21.83 -2.50
CA ALA A 258 -6.45 22.78 -2.22
C ALA A 258 -5.87 22.63 -0.80
N GLN A 259 -6.73 22.45 0.22
CA GLN A 259 -6.30 22.22 1.59
C GLN A 259 -5.59 20.87 1.74
N ALA A 260 -6.10 19.81 1.12
CA ALA A 260 -5.46 18.50 1.14
C ALA A 260 -4.07 18.53 0.49
N LEU A 261 -3.94 19.20 -0.66
CA LEU A 261 -2.65 19.37 -1.35
C LEU A 261 -1.67 20.21 -0.55
N SER A 262 -2.14 21.26 0.13
CA SER A 262 -1.31 22.06 1.03
C SER A 262 -0.73 21.20 2.15
N ALA A 263 -1.56 20.36 2.79
CA ALA A 263 -1.10 19.43 3.82
C ALA A 263 -0.10 18.39 3.27
N ILE A 264 -0.37 17.79 2.10
CA ILE A 264 0.54 16.81 1.48
C ILE A 264 1.89 17.44 1.14
N ARG A 265 1.91 18.65 0.56
CA ARG A 265 3.14 19.33 0.12
C ARG A 265 4.11 19.63 1.27
N GLN A 266 3.62 19.83 2.49
CA GLN A 266 4.47 20.06 3.67
C GLN A 266 5.41 18.88 3.96
N HIS A 267 5.05 17.68 3.50
CA HIS A 267 5.86 16.47 3.66
C HIS A 267 6.81 16.22 2.50
N LEU A 268 6.56 16.77 1.32
CA LEU A 268 7.41 16.52 0.15
C LEU A 268 8.75 17.27 0.29
N LEU A 269 9.78 16.77 -0.40
CA LEU A 269 11.02 17.53 -0.53
C LEU A 269 10.78 18.79 -1.37
N PRO A 270 11.43 19.92 -1.04
CA PRO A 270 11.51 21.07 -1.94
C PRO A 270 12.05 20.66 -3.32
N GLU A 271 11.53 21.30 -4.37
CA GLU A 271 11.89 20.99 -5.77
C GLU A 271 13.40 20.97 -6.05
N PRO A 272 14.24 21.89 -5.52
CA PRO A 272 15.68 21.82 -5.73
C PRO A 272 16.33 20.56 -5.15
N GLU A 273 15.93 20.15 -3.95
CA GLU A 273 16.41 18.92 -3.30
C GLU A 273 15.93 17.68 -4.06
N LEU A 274 14.70 17.72 -4.58
CA LEU A 274 14.12 16.67 -5.40
C LEU A 274 14.90 16.48 -6.72
N LEU A 275 15.23 17.58 -7.40
CA LEU A 275 16.01 17.57 -8.64
C LEU A 275 17.44 17.07 -8.42
N GLN A 276 18.09 17.51 -7.34
CA GLN A 276 19.41 17.04 -6.96
C GLN A 276 19.41 15.53 -6.74
N LEU A 277 18.47 15.03 -5.95
CA LEU A 277 18.32 13.60 -5.67
C LEU A 277 17.95 12.79 -6.92
N GLY A 278 17.17 13.37 -7.84
CA GLY A 278 16.92 12.79 -9.16
C GLY A 278 18.21 12.59 -9.96
N GLY A 279 19.11 13.57 -9.95
CA GLY A 279 20.42 13.47 -10.59
C GLY A 279 21.35 12.44 -9.93
N GLU A 280 21.33 12.33 -8.60
CA GLU A 280 22.11 11.33 -7.86
C GLU A 280 21.62 9.90 -8.14
N LEU A 281 20.30 9.69 -8.17
CA LEU A 281 19.69 8.39 -8.49
C LEU A 281 19.96 7.95 -9.93
N ALA A 282 19.89 8.87 -10.90
CA ALA A 282 20.21 8.57 -12.29
C ALA A 282 21.65 8.03 -12.42
N ARG A 283 22.62 8.68 -11.76
CA ARG A 283 24.02 8.24 -11.74
C ARG A 283 24.23 6.88 -11.08
N LEU A 284 23.45 6.56 -10.04
CA LEU A 284 23.51 5.25 -9.39
C LEU A 284 22.92 4.11 -10.22
N LEU A 285 22.05 4.42 -11.19
CA LEU A 285 21.45 3.44 -12.10
C LEU A 285 22.23 3.28 -13.41
N GLU A 286 23.11 4.23 -13.73
CA GLU A 286 24.01 4.21 -14.89
C GLU A 286 25.34 3.47 -14.63
N ASN A 287 25.61 3.07 -13.38
CA ASN A 287 26.77 2.26 -12.96
C ASN A 287 26.34 0.86 -12.50
#